data_AF-A0A9D6IED5-F1
#
_entry.id   AF-A0A9D6IED5-F1
#
_cell.length_a   1.000
_cell.length_b   1.000
_cell.length_c   1.000
_cell.angle_alpha   90.00
_cell.angle_beta   90.00
_cell.angle_gamma   90.00
#
_symmetry.space_group_name_H-M   'P 1'
#
loop_
_entity.id
_entity.type
_entity.pdbx_description
1 polymer ?
#
loop_
_entity_poly.entity_id
_entity_poly.type
_entity_poly.pdbx_seq_one_letter_code
_entity_poly.pdbx_strand_id
1 'polypeptide(L)'
;MNAALIAVACLAVGQAEAPIKVQETENYVLIETDALQAKINKKGYVSGIAAGSLLDKKTGARDLGFGLHIMDFLLGPGWKDDEYTRIKKYHGDLPKHFGHPLNRNLFRLSTEPCQ
;
A
#
# COMPACT_ATOMS: atom_id res chain seq x y z
N MET A 1 59.16 28.73 -2.69
CA MET A 1 57.86 29.28 -2.25
C MET A 1 56.80 28.60 -3.08
N ASN A 2 56.03 27.73 -2.43
CA ASN A 2 55.26 26.66 -3.07
C ASN A 2 53.89 27.18 -3.53
N ALA A 3 53.55 26.94 -4.79
CA ALA A 3 52.18 27.06 -5.27
C ALA A 3 51.73 25.68 -5.76
N ALA A 4 50.95 24.98 -4.94
CA ALA A 4 50.25 23.76 -5.34
C ALA A 4 48.75 24.08 -5.34
N LEU A 5 48.17 24.30 -6.52
CA LEU A 5 46.72 24.35 -6.70
C LEU A 5 46.19 22.91 -6.63
N ILE A 6 45.41 22.61 -5.61
CA ILE A 6 44.61 21.38 -5.54
C ILE A 6 43.26 21.68 -6.19
N ALA A 7 43.04 21.16 -7.40
CA ALA A 7 41.74 21.16 -8.03
C ALA A 7 40.87 20.07 -7.40
N VAL A 8 39.91 20.46 -6.56
CA VAL A 8 38.84 19.57 -6.08
C VAL A 8 37.85 19.41 -7.23
N ALA A 9 37.97 18.30 -7.97
CA ALA A 9 36.96 17.88 -8.92
C ALA A 9 35.74 17.39 -8.14
N CYS A 10 34.72 18.24 -8.02
CA CYS A 10 33.39 17.83 -7.58
C CYS A 10 32.83 16.85 -8.63
N LEU A 11 32.93 15.56 -8.35
CA LEU A 11 32.18 14.51 -9.04
C LEU A 11 30.70 14.75 -8.74
N ALA A 12 30.01 15.44 -9.65
CA ALA A 12 28.56 15.44 -9.69
C ALA A 12 28.13 14.00 -9.99
N VAL A 13 27.74 13.27 -8.95
CA VAL A 13 27.06 11.98 -9.10
C VAL A 13 25.69 12.30 -9.69
N GLY A 14 25.60 12.28 -11.02
CA GLY A 14 24.33 12.28 -11.72
C GLY A 14 23.57 11.04 -11.28
N GLN A 15 22.54 11.23 -10.47
CA GLN A 15 21.65 10.16 -10.06
C GLN A 15 20.82 9.79 -11.29
N ALA A 16 21.30 8.82 -12.07
CA ALA A 16 20.54 8.24 -13.15
C ALA A 16 19.26 7.66 -12.54
N GLU A 17 18.11 8.25 -12.89
CA GLU A 17 16.82 7.82 -12.39
C GLU A 17 16.59 6.39 -12.87
N ALA A 18 16.60 5.44 -11.94
CA ALA A 18 16.47 4.03 -12.27
C ALA A 18 15.09 3.82 -12.94
N PRO A 19 15.04 3.12 -14.08
CA PRO A 19 13.79 2.98 -14.83
C PRO A 19 12.76 2.20 -14.01
N ILE A 20 11.56 2.78 -13.88
CA ILE A 20 10.39 2.10 -13.30
C ILE A 20 9.94 1.02 -14.29
N LYS A 21 9.89 -0.23 -13.83
CA LYS A 21 9.36 -1.35 -14.62
C LYS A 21 7.93 -1.63 -14.18
N VAL A 22 7.03 -1.68 -15.15
CA VAL A 22 5.62 -2.04 -14.91
C VAL A 22 5.31 -3.27 -15.76
N GLN A 23 4.93 -4.36 -15.11
CA GLN A 23 4.45 -5.56 -15.76
C GLN A 23 2.96 -5.72 -15.49
N GLU A 24 2.19 -5.79 -16.56
CA GLU A 24 0.75 -5.98 -16.48
C GLU A 24 0.36 -7.39 -16.90
N THR A 25 -0.53 -8.01 -16.13
CA THR A 25 -1.11 -9.31 -16.42
C THR A 25 -2.64 -9.21 -16.36
N GLU A 26 -3.34 -10.31 -16.66
CA GLU A 26 -4.79 -10.37 -16.51
C GLU A 26 -5.25 -10.14 -15.05
N ASN A 27 -4.47 -10.61 -14.08
CA ASN A 27 -4.90 -10.66 -12.68
C ASN A 27 -4.28 -9.58 -11.79
N TYR A 28 -3.14 -9.01 -12.18
CA TYR A 28 -2.43 -8.00 -11.39
C TYR A 28 -1.54 -7.09 -12.24
N VAL A 29 -1.15 -5.96 -11.65
CA VAL A 29 -0.07 -5.08 -12.09
C VAL A 29 1.07 -5.20 -11.10
N LEU A 30 2.29 -5.47 -11.57
CA LEU A 30 3.52 -5.48 -10.78
C LEU A 30 4.33 -4.24 -11.13
N ILE A 31 4.68 -3.47 -10.11
CA ILE A 31 5.50 -2.26 -10.23
C ILE A 31 6.82 -2.52 -9.52
N GLU A 32 7.91 -2.28 -10.22
CA GLU A 32 9.27 -2.45 -9.72
C GLU A 32 10.13 -1.22 -9.96
N THR A 33 10.85 -0.84 -8.91
CA THR A 33 11.92 0.16 -8.95
C THR A 33 13.22 -0.48 -8.46
N ASP A 34 14.27 0.31 -8.32
CA ASP A 34 15.52 -0.09 -7.66
C ASP A 34 15.31 -0.36 -6.15
N ALA A 35 14.43 0.39 -5.50
CA ALA A 35 14.24 0.33 -4.05
C ALA A 35 13.01 -0.49 -3.61
N LEU A 36 11.93 -0.46 -4.38
CA LEU A 36 10.63 -1.01 -3.99
C LEU A 36 10.05 -1.93 -5.07
N GLN A 37 9.23 -2.88 -4.62
CA GLN A 37 8.33 -3.67 -5.45
C GLN A 37 6.94 -3.70 -4.82
N ALA A 38 5.89 -3.58 -5.64
CA ALA A 38 4.51 -3.65 -5.20
C ALA A 38 3.62 -4.35 -6.24
N LYS A 39 2.63 -5.14 -5.77
CA LYS A 39 1.63 -5.77 -6.65
C LYS A 39 0.26 -5.17 -6.38
N ILE A 40 -0.49 -4.87 -7.43
CA ILE A 40 -1.88 -4.39 -7.36
C ILE A 40 -2.76 -5.46 -8.02
N ASN A 41 -3.69 -6.05 -7.29
CA ASN A 41 -4.61 -7.05 -7.84
C ASN A 41 -5.76 -6.37 -8.60
N LYS A 42 -6.10 -6.87 -9.78
CA LYS A 42 -7.22 -6.39 -10.60
C LYS A 42 -8.57 -6.99 -10.19
N LYS A 43 -8.54 -8.07 -9.42
CA LYS A 43 -9.70 -8.84 -8.94
C LYS A 43 -9.57 -9.04 -7.42
N GLY A 44 -10.68 -9.14 -6.68
CA GLY A 44 -10.67 -9.36 -5.23
C GLY A 44 -10.81 -8.07 -4.41
N TYR A 45 -10.06 -7.91 -3.32
CA TYR A 45 -10.09 -6.65 -2.53
C TYR A 45 -9.36 -5.54 -3.32
N VAL A 46 -10.11 -4.69 -4.04
CA VAL A 46 -9.63 -3.82 -5.15
C VAL A 46 -9.29 -2.38 -4.73
N SER A 47 -8.70 -2.19 -3.56
CA SER A 47 -8.07 -0.93 -3.24
C SER A 47 -6.67 -1.23 -2.69
N GLY A 48 -5.63 -0.84 -3.43
CA GLY A 48 -4.26 -0.82 -2.93
C GLY A 48 -3.30 -1.95 -3.33
N ILE A 49 -2.18 -2.00 -2.59
CA ILE A 49 -1.11 -2.98 -2.76
C ILE A 49 -1.55 -4.30 -2.11
N ALA A 50 -1.44 -5.39 -2.84
CA ALA A 50 -1.79 -6.73 -2.37
C ALA A 50 -0.99 -7.10 -1.11
N ALA A 51 -1.67 -7.67 -0.12
CA ALA A 51 -1.04 -8.09 1.13
C ALA A 51 0.16 -9.02 0.87
N GLY A 52 1.23 -8.81 1.63
CA GLY A 52 2.54 -9.46 1.55
C GLY A 52 3.43 -9.01 0.39
N SER A 53 2.93 -8.13 -0.49
CA SER A 53 3.61 -7.85 -1.76
C SER A 53 4.45 -6.58 -1.79
N LEU A 54 4.29 -5.65 -0.84
CA LEU A 54 5.15 -4.47 -0.74
C LEU A 54 6.51 -4.91 -0.18
N LEU A 55 7.53 -4.90 -1.03
CA LEU A 55 8.89 -5.26 -0.68
C LEU A 55 9.80 -4.04 -0.76
N ASP A 56 10.51 -3.76 0.33
CA ASP A 56 11.72 -2.95 0.31
C ASP A 56 12.91 -3.81 -0.08
N LYS A 57 13.46 -3.58 -1.27
CA LYS A 57 14.59 -4.35 -1.83
C LYS A 57 15.90 -4.08 -1.08
N LYS A 58 16.04 -2.95 -0.39
CA LYS A 58 17.26 -2.60 0.35
C LYS A 58 17.34 -3.34 1.67
N THR A 59 16.22 -3.45 2.38
CA THR A 59 16.16 -4.10 3.71
C THR A 59 15.65 -5.54 3.64
N GLY A 60 15.01 -5.93 2.53
CA GLY A 60 14.33 -7.22 2.37
C GLY A 60 12.97 -7.29 3.10
N ALA A 61 12.55 -6.21 3.73
CA ALA A 61 11.36 -6.21 4.55
C ALA A 61 10.09 -6.20 3.69
N ARG A 62 9.06 -6.90 4.18
CA ARG A 62 7.72 -6.96 3.56
C ARG A 62 6.68 -6.36 4.47
N ASP A 63 5.86 -5.46 3.92
CA ASP A 63 4.72 -4.84 4.61
C ASP A 63 5.05 -4.38 6.05
N LEU A 64 6.15 -3.62 6.24
CA LEU A 64 6.48 -3.08 7.56
C LEU A 64 5.37 -2.11 8.01
N GLY A 65 4.47 -2.60 8.86
CA GLY A 65 3.27 -1.89 9.33
C GLY A 65 2.00 -2.74 9.16
N PHE A 66 0.84 -2.10 9.05
CA PHE A 66 -0.44 -2.77 8.75
C PHE A 66 -0.69 -2.94 7.24
N GLY A 67 0.36 -2.94 6.41
CA GLY A 67 0.24 -2.81 4.95
C GLY A 67 -0.24 -1.42 4.54
N LEU A 68 -0.47 -1.18 3.24
CA LEU A 68 -1.09 0.06 2.75
C LEU A 68 -2.45 0.21 3.44
N HIS A 69 -2.50 1.03 4.49
CA HIS A 69 -3.64 1.19 5.37
C HIS A 69 -4.71 2.01 4.65
N ILE A 70 -5.42 1.35 3.73
CA ILE A 70 -6.66 1.88 3.19
C ILE A 70 -7.67 1.73 4.30
N MET A 71 -7.84 2.82 5.05
CA MET A 71 -9.01 3.00 5.89
C MET A 71 -10.19 3.18 4.95
N ASP A 72 -10.63 2.07 4.37
CA ASP A 72 -11.97 1.97 3.83
C ASP A 72 -12.88 2.34 4.99
N PHE A 73 -13.59 3.43 4.79
CA PHE A 73 -14.58 4.05 5.68
C PHE A 73 -15.74 3.11 6.00
N LEU A 74 -15.59 1.80 5.74
CA LEU A 74 -16.54 0.70 5.88
C LEU A 74 -17.20 0.69 7.25
N LEU A 75 -16.51 1.18 8.28
CA LEU A 75 -17.04 1.27 9.63
C LEU A 75 -17.79 2.59 9.86
N GLY A 76 -19.08 2.47 10.15
CA GLY A 76 -19.89 3.57 10.68
C GLY A 76 -19.66 3.77 12.19
N PRO A 77 -19.91 4.97 12.74
CA PRO A 77 -19.81 5.23 14.17
C PRO A 77 -20.97 4.58 14.94
N GLY A 78 -20.73 4.13 16.17
CA GLY A 78 -21.76 3.57 17.05
C GLY A 78 -21.73 2.04 17.14
N TRP A 79 -22.34 1.52 18.21
CA TRP A 79 -22.47 0.08 18.44
C TRP A 79 -23.60 -0.52 17.61
N LYS A 80 -23.37 -1.71 17.05
CA LYS A 80 -24.38 -2.49 16.36
C LYS A 80 -24.10 -3.96 16.56
N ASP A 81 -25.16 -4.75 16.60
CA ASP A 81 -25.05 -6.19 16.51
C ASP A 81 -24.77 -6.57 15.04
N ASP A 82 -23.51 -6.90 14.76
CA ASP A 82 -23.01 -7.24 13.42
C ASP A 82 -21.83 -8.23 13.52
N GLU A 83 -21.37 -8.70 12.37
CA GLU A 83 -20.27 -9.68 12.29
C GLU A 83 -18.87 -9.07 12.48
N TYR A 84 -18.77 -7.76 12.79
CA TYR A 84 -17.47 -7.13 13.00
C TYR A 84 -16.89 -7.52 14.35
N THR A 85 -15.71 -8.15 14.33
CA THR A 85 -15.04 -8.62 15.54
C THR A 85 -14.41 -7.45 16.29
N ARG A 86 -14.94 -7.15 17.49
CA ARG A 86 -14.49 -6.05 18.34
C ARG A 86 -13.61 -6.55 19.48
N ILE A 87 -12.52 -7.22 19.11
CA ILE A 87 -11.55 -7.73 20.09
C ILE A 87 -10.80 -6.55 20.70
N LYS A 88 -10.99 -6.29 22.00
CA LYS A 88 -10.43 -5.14 22.72
C LYS A 88 -8.93 -4.94 22.52
N LYS A 89 -8.16 -6.04 22.43
CA LYS A 89 -6.70 -6.02 22.17
C LYS A 89 -6.33 -5.32 20.86
N TYR A 90 -7.15 -5.47 19.82
CA TYR A 90 -6.86 -4.98 18.47
C TYR A 90 -7.68 -3.74 18.10
N HIS A 91 -8.85 -3.53 18.74
CA HIS A 91 -9.80 -2.49 18.35
C HIS A 91 -10.09 -1.45 19.44
N GLY A 92 -9.60 -1.64 20.68
CA GLY A 92 -9.93 -0.78 21.82
C GLY A 92 -11.43 -0.75 22.13
N ASP A 93 -11.88 0.26 22.87
CA ASP A 93 -13.30 0.50 23.15
C ASP A 93 -13.87 1.55 22.18
N LEU A 94 -13.65 1.35 20.87
CA LEU A 94 -14.13 2.25 19.82
C LEU A 94 -15.52 1.82 19.33
N PRO A 95 -16.57 2.65 19.51
CA PRO A 95 -17.91 2.34 19.01
C PRO A 95 -17.93 2.44 17.47
N LYS A 96 -17.84 1.29 16.81
CA LYS A 96 -17.86 1.15 15.35
C LYS A 96 -18.72 -0.03 14.93
N HIS A 97 -19.33 0.05 13.75
CA HIS A 97 -20.11 -1.04 13.16
C HIS A 97 -19.86 -1.18 11.66
N PHE A 98 -20.03 -2.38 11.15
CA PHE A 98 -19.90 -2.71 9.73
C PHE A 98 -21.03 -2.05 8.91
N GLY A 99 -20.64 -1.35 7.83
CA GLY A 99 -21.55 -0.78 6.84
C GLY A 99 -22.15 0.58 7.24
N HIS A 100 -21.38 1.66 7.03
CA HIS A 100 -21.92 3.02 7.11
C HIS A 100 -23.00 3.25 6.02
N PRO A 101 -24.11 3.97 6.28
CA PRO A 101 -25.17 4.22 5.30
C PRO A 101 -24.69 4.83 3.98
N LEU A 102 -23.63 5.64 4.01
CA LEU A 102 -23.02 6.25 2.81
C LEU A 102 -22.19 5.26 1.97
N ASN A 103 -21.87 4.08 2.49
CA ASN A 103 -21.04 3.07 1.79
C ASN A 103 -21.87 1.93 1.20
N ARG A 104 -23.20 1.99 1.31
CA ARG A 104 -24.11 0.93 0.87
C ARG A 104 -24.01 0.67 -0.64
N ASN A 105 -23.67 1.70 -1.42
CA ASN A 105 -23.47 1.59 -2.88
C ASN A 105 -22.07 1.08 -3.25
N LEU A 106 -21.07 1.24 -2.38
CA LEU A 106 -19.70 0.77 -2.62
C LEU A 106 -19.61 -0.76 -2.44
N PHE A 107 -20.35 -1.30 -1.46
CA PHE A 107 -20.31 -2.73 -1.13
C PHE A 107 -20.96 -3.63 -2.18
N ARG A 108 -21.99 -3.13 -2.89
CA ARG A 108 -22.61 -3.88 -4.00
C ARG A 108 -21.61 -4.21 -5.11
N LEU A 109 -20.59 -3.38 -5.31
CA LEU A 109 -19.56 -3.60 -6.33
C LEU A 109 -18.50 -4.62 -5.92
N SER A 110 -18.32 -4.91 -4.62
CA SER A 110 -17.28 -5.86 -4.15
C SER A 110 -17.80 -7.28 -3.92
N THR A 111 -19.12 -7.47 -3.80
CA THR A 111 -19.72 -8.79 -3.53
C THR A 111 -20.44 -9.42 -4.74
N GLU A 112 -20.64 -8.67 -5.82
CA GLU A 112 -21.12 -9.28 -7.07
C GLU A 112 -19.94 -10.00 -7.75
N PRO A 113 -20.07 -11.27 -8.17
CA PRO A 113 -19.05 -11.91 -8.99
C PRO A 113 -18.89 -11.04 -10.25
N CYS A 114 -17.65 -10.70 -10.59
CA CYS A 114 -17.32 -10.05 -11.85
C CYS A 114 -17.95 -10.88 -12.99
N GLN A 115 -19.00 -10.35 -13.62
CA GLN A 115 -19.47 -10.87 -14.90
C GLN A 115 -18.46 -10.56 -16.00
#